data_AF-A0AA38XX44-F1
#
_entry.id   AF-A0AA38XX44-F1
#
_cell.length_a   1.000
_cell.length_b   1.000
_cell.length_c   1.000
_cell.angle_alpha   90.00
_cell.angle_beta   90.00
_cell.angle_gamma   90.00
#
_symmetry.space_group_name_H-M   'P 1'
#
loop_
_entity.id
_entity.type
_entity.pdbx_description
1 polymer ?
#
loop_
_entity_poly.entity_id
_entity_poly.type
_entity_poly.pdbx_seq_one_letter_code
_entity_poly.pdbx_strand_id
1 'polypeptide(L)'
;MSAYLSSTQTSVAGSDARTNVIYALGRLKEKFPDRISWNELVEYVLPQYRRTEEQIMYFRTFLSKNPKADYDTETDTYRYRPEHNIASGDDLLKYLQGQESAMGINVRELKDTWPDVESAINKLEAQHKLLVVRNRKDNHPRTVWADDPTLHVPLDQEFKDIWSQIALPSEEDTIRELRRMNHKSTGEPARTDVVAKPKTKKKATRRGQKVTNTHMQGLFRDYSDKRPQGR
;
A
#
# COMPACT_ATOMS: atom_id res chain seq x y z
N MET A 1 50.07 1.82 -37.03
CA MET A 1 50.31 0.94 -35.88
C MET A 1 49.30 1.30 -34.80
N SER A 2 48.18 0.56 -34.75
CA SER A 2 47.11 0.79 -33.79
C SER A 2 47.54 0.38 -32.39
N ALA A 3 47.69 1.35 -31.50
CA ALA A 3 47.85 1.10 -30.07
C ALA A 3 46.47 0.80 -29.49
N TYR A 4 46.20 -0.48 -29.23
CA TYR A 4 45.07 -0.91 -28.43
C TYR A 4 45.29 -0.43 -26.99
N LEU A 5 44.53 0.58 -26.58
CA LEU A 5 44.36 0.93 -25.17
C LEU A 5 43.54 -0.19 -24.53
N SER A 6 44.25 -1.19 -24.00
CA SER A 6 43.67 -2.20 -23.13
C SER A 6 43.17 -1.48 -21.87
N SER A 7 41.85 -1.43 -21.70
CA SER A 7 41.21 -0.95 -20.48
C SER A 7 41.64 -1.86 -19.34
N THR A 8 42.54 -1.38 -18.49
CA THR A 8 42.91 -2.06 -17.25
C THR A 8 41.66 -2.23 -16.39
N GLN A 9 41.18 -3.47 -16.27
CA GLN A 9 40.12 -3.83 -15.32
C GLN A 9 40.65 -3.55 -13.91
N THR A 10 40.07 -2.56 -13.25
CA THR A 10 40.31 -2.25 -11.85
C THR A 10 39.80 -3.45 -11.04
N SER A 11 40.68 -4.39 -10.70
CA SER A 11 40.33 -5.53 -9.83
C SER A 11 40.17 -5.02 -8.40
N VAL A 12 38.97 -4.53 -8.08
CA VAL A 12 38.59 -4.07 -6.74
C VAL A 12 38.08 -5.28 -5.93
N ALA A 13 38.91 -6.27 -5.68
CA ALA A 13 38.49 -7.46 -4.93
C ALA A 13 38.43 -7.17 -3.42
N GLY A 14 37.29 -7.43 -2.78
CA GLY A 14 37.13 -7.33 -1.33
C GLY A 14 37.83 -8.48 -0.61
N SER A 15 38.24 -8.26 0.65
CA SER A 15 38.81 -9.35 1.46
C SER A 15 37.76 -10.34 1.96
N ASP A 16 36.48 -9.95 2.01
CA ASP A 16 35.36 -10.76 2.48
C ASP A 16 34.58 -11.34 1.28
N ALA A 17 34.22 -12.63 1.35
CA ALA A 17 33.37 -13.32 0.39
C ALA A 17 32.04 -12.58 0.13
N ARG A 18 31.49 -11.89 1.15
CA ARG A 18 30.28 -11.05 0.97
C ARG A 18 30.52 -9.85 0.06
N THR A 19 31.69 -9.21 0.19
CA THR A 19 32.05 -8.06 -0.65
C THR A 19 32.26 -8.52 -2.09
N ASN A 20 32.84 -9.70 -2.27
CA ASN A 20 33.01 -10.34 -3.57
C ASN A 20 31.67 -10.60 -4.27
N VAL A 21 30.61 -10.99 -3.53
CA VAL A 21 29.26 -11.09 -4.10
C VAL A 21 28.74 -9.74 -4.59
N ILE A 22 29.00 -8.64 -3.88
CA ILE A 22 28.58 -7.29 -4.32
C ILE A 22 29.28 -6.92 -5.64
N TYR A 23 30.58 -7.17 -5.75
CA TYR A 23 31.32 -6.92 -7.00
C TYR A 23 30.85 -7.82 -8.15
N ALA A 24 30.53 -9.08 -7.86
CA ALA A 24 29.96 -10.00 -8.83
C ALA A 24 28.60 -9.51 -9.34
N LEU A 25 27.72 -9.05 -8.43
CA LEU A 25 26.42 -8.49 -8.80
C LEU A 25 26.56 -7.20 -9.60
N GLY A 26 27.53 -6.33 -9.25
CA GLY A 26 27.85 -5.15 -10.04
C GLY A 26 28.22 -5.51 -11.48
N ARG A 27 29.05 -6.55 -11.63
CA ARG A 27 29.45 -7.05 -12.96
C ARG A 27 28.29 -7.65 -13.74
N LEU A 28 27.44 -8.44 -13.08
CA LEU A 28 26.23 -9.00 -13.68
C LEU A 28 25.24 -7.89 -14.08
N LYS A 29 25.17 -6.79 -13.31
CA LYS A 29 24.33 -5.63 -13.62
C LYS A 29 24.83 -4.86 -14.84
N GLU A 30 26.15 -4.64 -14.96
CA GLU A 30 26.74 -3.97 -16.13
C GLU A 30 26.50 -4.72 -17.45
N LYS A 31 26.48 -6.05 -17.37
CA LYS A 31 26.29 -6.93 -18.53
C LYS A 31 24.83 -7.35 -18.75
N PHE A 32 23.89 -6.88 -17.93
CA PHE A 32 22.49 -7.20 -18.11
C PHE A 32 22.00 -6.72 -19.49
N PRO A 33 21.29 -7.56 -20.28
CA PRO A 33 20.63 -8.84 -19.93
C PRO A 33 21.46 -10.11 -20.18
N ASP A 34 22.74 -10.01 -20.54
CA ASP A 34 23.59 -11.15 -20.88
C ASP A 34 23.93 -12.02 -19.67
N ARG A 35 24.33 -13.26 -19.96
CA ARG A 35 24.75 -14.26 -18.99
C ARG A 35 26.27 -14.33 -18.90
N ILE A 36 26.80 -14.48 -17.69
CA ILE A 36 28.24 -14.59 -17.45
C ILE A 36 28.54 -15.98 -16.91
N SER A 37 29.60 -16.62 -17.43
CA SER A 37 30.04 -17.94 -16.94
C SER A 37 30.61 -17.85 -15.52
N TRP A 38 30.50 -18.93 -14.75
CA TRP A 38 31.12 -19.01 -13.42
C TRP A 38 32.62 -18.70 -13.44
N ASN A 39 33.35 -19.26 -14.41
CA ASN A 39 34.79 -19.06 -14.52
C ASN A 39 35.17 -17.60 -14.76
N GLU A 40 34.44 -16.91 -15.64
CA GLU A 40 34.65 -15.48 -15.91
C GLU A 40 34.32 -14.62 -14.67
N LEU A 41 33.26 -14.97 -13.95
CA LEU A 41 32.85 -14.28 -12.72
C LEU A 41 33.90 -14.44 -11.62
N VAL A 42 34.43 -15.65 -11.44
CA VAL A 42 35.53 -15.95 -10.49
C VAL A 42 36.80 -15.23 -10.90
N GLU A 43 37.11 -15.15 -12.19
CA GLU A 43 38.30 -14.46 -12.68
C GLU A 43 38.25 -12.95 -12.40
N TYR A 44 37.08 -12.35 -12.60
CA TYR A 44 36.87 -10.93 -12.33
C TYR A 44 36.92 -10.57 -10.83
N VAL A 45 36.34 -11.41 -9.98
CA VAL A 45 36.15 -11.09 -8.55
C VAL A 45 37.28 -11.60 -7.67
N LEU A 46 37.87 -12.76 -7.97
CA LEU A 46 38.89 -13.41 -7.16
C LEU A 46 40.25 -13.43 -7.89
N PRO A 47 41.21 -12.59 -7.45
CA PRO A 47 42.58 -12.64 -7.93
C PRO A 47 43.20 -14.02 -7.69
N GLN A 48 44.11 -14.44 -8.57
CA GLN A 48 44.69 -15.80 -8.56
C GLN A 48 45.24 -16.23 -7.18
N TYR A 49 45.87 -15.32 -6.43
CA TYR A 49 46.46 -15.58 -5.12
C TYR A 49 45.42 -15.78 -3.97
N ARG A 50 44.14 -15.53 -4.23
CA ARG A 50 43.03 -15.69 -3.27
C ARG A 50 42.05 -16.79 -3.68
N ARG A 51 42.34 -17.57 -4.72
CA ARG A 51 41.49 -18.70 -5.16
C ARG A 51 41.69 -19.93 -4.26
N THR A 52 41.45 -19.79 -2.97
CA THR A 52 41.38 -20.92 -2.04
C THR A 52 40.04 -21.62 -2.20
N GLU A 53 40.00 -22.95 -2.11
CA GLU A 53 38.77 -23.75 -2.22
C GLU A 53 37.67 -23.26 -1.28
N GLU A 54 38.03 -22.90 -0.04
CA GLU A 54 37.09 -22.37 0.95
C GLU A 54 36.44 -21.05 0.49
N GLN A 55 37.22 -20.13 -0.06
CA GLN A 55 36.72 -18.82 -0.52
C GLN A 55 35.78 -18.98 -1.72
N ILE A 56 36.12 -19.88 -2.64
CA ILE A 56 35.28 -20.19 -3.81
C ILE A 56 33.96 -20.84 -3.35
N MET A 57 34.02 -21.78 -2.41
CA MET A 57 32.84 -22.44 -1.85
C MET A 57 31.91 -21.45 -1.14
N TYR A 58 32.46 -20.57 -0.29
CA TYR A 58 31.67 -19.54 0.39
C TYR A 58 31.07 -18.56 -0.61
N PHE A 59 31.85 -18.11 -1.60
CA PHE A 59 31.36 -17.22 -2.65
C PHE A 59 30.20 -17.84 -3.43
N ARG A 60 30.31 -19.11 -3.85
CA ARG A 60 29.22 -19.82 -4.54
C ARG A 60 27.96 -19.92 -3.66
N THR A 61 28.15 -20.27 -2.39
CA THR A 61 27.04 -20.39 -1.43
C THR A 61 26.32 -19.06 -1.21
N PHE A 62 27.06 -17.95 -1.09
CA PHE A 62 26.46 -16.63 -0.90
C PHE A 62 25.80 -16.08 -2.16
N LEU A 63 26.38 -16.36 -3.34
CA LEU A 63 25.80 -15.95 -4.61
C LEU A 63 24.48 -16.68 -4.89
N SER A 64 24.42 -18.00 -4.66
CA SER A 64 23.21 -18.80 -4.83
C SER A 64 22.09 -18.44 -3.83
N LYS A 65 22.44 -17.92 -2.65
CA LYS A 65 21.45 -17.43 -1.67
C LYS A 65 20.89 -16.05 -2.01
N ASN A 66 21.50 -15.31 -2.94
CA ASN A 66 21.12 -13.95 -3.21
C ASN A 66 19.94 -13.89 -4.20
N PRO A 67 18.81 -13.23 -3.86
CA PRO A 67 17.65 -13.13 -4.74
C PRO A 67 17.92 -12.36 -6.05
N LYS A 68 18.99 -11.56 -6.10
CA LYS A 68 19.38 -10.77 -7.27
C LYS A 68 20.25 -11.52 -8.28
N ALA A 69 20.59 -12.78 -8.02
CA ALA A 69 21.32 -13.64 -8.94
C ALA A 69 20.43 -14.79 -9.40
N ASP A 70 20.33 -14.97 -10.71
CA ASP A 70 19.69 -16.10 -11.36
C ASP A 70 20.78 -17.05 -11.83
N TYR A 71 20.69 -18.33 -11.44
CA TYR A 71 21.70 -19.35 -11.74
C TYR A 71 21.09 -20.44 -12.60
N ASP A 72 21.78 -20.77 -13.69
CA ASP A 72 21.40 -21.85 -14.58
C ASP A 72 22.32 -23.05 -14.41
N THR A 73 21.74 -24.18 -14.02
CA THR A 73 22.44 -25.44 -13.77
C THR A 73 23.00 -26.08 -15.03
N GLU A 74 22.42 -25.83 -16.20
CA GLU A 74 22.82 -26.50 -17.44
C GLU A 74 24.08 -25.88 -18.05
N THR A 75 24.20 -24.57 -17.96
CA THR A 75 25.29 -23.80 -18.59
C THR A 75 26.33 -23.28 -17.59
N ASP A 76 26.11 -23.49 -16.28
CA ASP A 76 26.92 -22.91 -15.19
C ASP A 76 27.10 -21.39 -15.36
N THR A 77 26.01 -20.73 -15.77
CA THR A 77 25.97 -19.28 -16.00
C THR A 77 25.12 -18.56 -14.98
N TYR A 78 25.49 -17.31 -14.73
CA TYR A 78 24.79 -16.39 -13.84
C TYR A 78 24.24 -15.20 -14.62
N ARG A 79 23.05 -14.74 -14.23
CA ARG A 79 22.40 -13.52 -14.75
C ARG A 79 21.96 -12.64 -13.59
N TYR A 80 21.99 -11.32 -13.78
CA TYR A 80 21.37 -10.41 -12.83
C TYR A 80 19.85 -10.54 -12.89
N ARG A 81 19.21 -10.74 -11.72
CA ARG A 81 17.76 -10.76 -11.56
C ARG A 81 17.31 -9.46 -10.89
N PRO A 82 16.72 -8.53 -11.64
CA PRO A 82 16.12 -7.35 -11.04
C PRO A 82 14.89 -7.68 -10.21
N GLU A 83 14.57 -6.83 -9.23
CA GLU A 83 13.34 -6.91 -8.41
C GLU A 83 12.09 -6.90 -9.30
N HIS A 84 12.09 -6.02 -10.31
CA HIS A 84 11.05 -5.89 -11.30
C HIS A 84 11.67 -5.92 -12.69
N ASN A 85 11.30 -6.90 -13.53
CA ASN A 85 11.79 -7.03 -14.91
C ASN A 85 11.08 -6.04 -15.85
N ILE A 86 11.15 -4.74 -15.53
CA ILE A 86 10.50 -3.66 -16.27
C ILE A 86 11.58 -2.94 -17.07
N ALA A 87 11.53 -3.07 -18.39
CA ALA A 87 12.48 -2.44 -19.31
C ALA A 87 11.84 -1.34 -20.19
N SER A 88 10.51 -1.19 -20.13
CA SER A 88 9.75 -0.25 -20.94
C SER A 88 8.60 0.38 -20.16
N GLY A 89 8.12 1.52 -20.65
CA GLY A 89 6.99 2.24 -20.08
C GLY A 89 5.68 1.44 -20.18
N ASP A 90 5.51 0.69 -21.27
CA ASP A 90 4.35 -0.18 -21.44
C ASP A 90 4.37 -1.35 -20.47
N ASP A 91 5.56 -1.89 -20.18
CA ASP A 91 5.73 -2.97 -19.19
C ASP A 91 5.46 -2.44 -17.77
N LEU A 92 5.86 -1.20 -17.48
CA LEU A 92 5.53 -0.53 -16.22
C LEU A 92 4.02 -0.38 -16.04
N LEU A 93 3.30 0.05 -17.08
CA LEU A 93 1.84 0.18 -17.04
C LEU A 93 1.16 -1.18 -16.85
N LYS A 94 1.57 -2.21 -17.60
CA LYS A 94 1.04 -3.57 -17.43
C LYS A 94 1.30 -4.11 -16.03
N TYR A 95 2.49 -3.88 -15.50
CA TYR A 95 2.85 -4.32 -14.16
C TYR A 95 2.00 -3.62 -13.10
N LEU A 96 1.83 -2.30 -13.19
CA LEU A 96 0.99 -1.53 -12.25
C LEU A 96 -0.49 -1.91 -12.34
N GLN A 97 -1.02 -2.20 -13.54
CA GLN A 97 -2.40 -2.65 -13.73
C GLN A 97 -2.64 -4.09 -13.25
N GLY A 98 -1.62 -4.95 -13.33
CA GLY A 98 -1.71 -6.34 -12.90
C GLY A 98 -1.57 -6.54 -11.38
N GLN A 99 -1.21 -5.50 -10.63
CA GLN A 99 -1.10 -5.60 -9.18
C GLN A 99 -2.49 -5.57 -8.51
N GLU A 100 -2.77 -6.58 -7.67
CA GLU A 100 -4.02 -6.65 -6.89
C GLU A 100 -4.12 -5.53 -5.83
N SER A 101 -2.96 -5.06 -5.34
CA SER A 101 -2.86 -3.94 -4.41
C SER A 101 -2.19 -2.77 -5.09
N ALA A 102 -2.77 -1.58 -4.94
CA ALA A 102 -2.24 -0.31 -5.45
C ALA A 102 -0.99 0.13 -4.65
N MET A 103 0.11 -0.63 -4.79
CA MET A 103 1.38 -0.31 -4.17
C MET A 103 2.23 0.53 -5.14
N GLY A 104 2.78 1.63 -4.64
CA GLY A 104 3.66 2.48 -5.44
C GLY A 104 5.04 1.83 -5.61
N ILE A 105 5.63 1.97 -6.80
CA ILE A 105 6.96 1.43 -7.13
C ILE A 105 8.00 2.52 -6.96
N ASN A 106 9.16 2.19 -6.37
CA ASN A 106 10.24 3.15 -6.23
C ASN A 106 11.01 3.30 -7.54
N VAL A 107 11.27 4.54 -7.97
CA VAL A 107 12.02 4.78 -9.21
C VAL A 107 13.46 4.27 -9.14
N ARG A 108 14.05 4.18 -7.94
CA ARG A 108 15.40 3.61 -7.76
C ARG A 108 15.46 2.15 -8.20
N GLU A 109 14.41 1.39 -7.96
CA GLU A 109 14.33 -0.02 -8.36
C GLU A 109 14.18 -0.16 -9.88
N LEU A 110 13.45 0.76 -10.51
CA LEU A 110 13.31 0.81 -11.97
C LEU A 110 14.59 1.28 -12.66
N LYS A 111 15.36 2.17 -12.04
CA LYS A 111 16.65 2.66 -12.57
C LYS A 111 17.70 1.55 -12.65
N ASP A 112 17.53 0.48 -11.89
CA ASP A 112 18.43 -0.67 -11.93
C ASP A 112 18.33 -1.47 -13.23
N THR A 113 17.15 -1.52 -13.85
CA THR A 113 16.90 -2.22 -15.13
C THR A 113 16.88 -1.29 -16.32
N TRP A 114 16.47 -0.05 -16.10
CA TRP A 114 16.15 0.89 -17.16
C TRP A 114 16.87 2.23 -16.96
N PRO A 115 17.95 2.48 -17.73
CA PRO A 115 18.74 3.72 -17.58
C PRO A 115 17.97 5.00 -17.94
N ASP A 116 17.03 4.93 -18.89
CA ASP A 116 16.25 6.09 -19.39
C ASP A 116 14.85 6.17 -18.75
N VAL A 117 14.69 5.60 -17.55
CA VAL A 117 13.41 5.54 -16.84
C VAL A 117 12.82 6.94 -16.57
N GLU A 118 13.66 7.92 -16.23
CA GLU A 118 13.20 9.26 -15.84
C GLU A 118 12.53 9.99 -17.02
N SER A 119 13.14 9.91 -18.21
CA SER A 119 12.58 10.47 -19.45
C SER A 119 11.23 9.84 -19.80
N ALA A 120 11.14 8.52 -19.68
CA ALA A 120 9.92 7.81 -20.01
C ALA A 120 8.80 8.03 -18.99
N ILE A 121 9.12 8.09 -17.69
CA ILE A 121 8.16 8.48 -16.64
C ILE A 121 7.62 9.88 -16.92
N ASN A 122 8.47 10.86 -17.23
CA ASN A 122 8.04 12.22 -17.54
C ASN A 122 7.06 12.26 -18.73
N LYS A 123 7.31 11.46 -19.77
CA LYS A 123 6.40 11.35 -20.94
C LYS A 123 5.05 10.73 -20.58
N LEU A 124 5.05 9.71 -19.73
CA LEU A 124 3.83 9.02 -19.31
C LEU A 124 3.01 9.83 -18.29
N GLU A 125 3.68 10.59 -17.42
CA GLU A 125 3.07 11.56 -16.51
C GLU A 125 2.39 12.68 -17.29
N ALA A 126 3.03 13.21 -18.34
CA ALA A 126 2.42 14.20 -19.23
C ALA A 126 1.18 13.67 -19.98
N GLN A 127 1.04 12.35 -20.11
CA GLN A 127 -0.13 11.69 -20.67
C GLN A 127 -1.19 11.32 -19.62
N HIS A 128 -0.98 11.66 -18.33
CA HIS A 128 -1.83 11.26 -17.21
C HIS A 128 -2.07 9.75 -17.12
N LYS A 129 -1.07 8.95 -17.51
CA LYS A 129 -1.10 7.48 -17.35
C LYS A 129 -0.37 7.02 -16.10
N LEU A 130 0.46 7.89 -15.52
CA LEU A 130 1.22 7.63 -14.31
C LEU A 130 1.11 8.81 -13.34
N LEU A 131 0.86 8.49 -12.08
CA LEU A 131 0.96 9.43 -10.97
C LEU A 131 2.35 9.33 -10.38
N VAL A 132 3.04 10.46 -10.27
CA VAL A 132 4.43 10.51 -9.82
C VAL A 132 4.55 11.42 -8.61
N VAL A 133 5.05 10.88 -7.51
CA VAL A 133 5.45 11.71 -6.35
C VAL A 133 6.92 12.04 -6.52
N ARG A 134 7.21 13.34 -6.63
CA ARG A 134 8.56 13.87 -6.78
C ARG A 134 9.11 14.41 -5.46
N ASN A 135 10.43 14.39 -5.31
CA ASN A 135 11.08 15.03 -4.18
C ASN A 135 11.00 16.56 -4.31
N ARG A 136 10.63 17.26 -3.22
CA ARG A 136 10.40 18.71 -3.23
C ARG A 136 11.67 19.53 -3.53
N LYS A 137 12.85 18.98 -3.25
CA LYS A 137 14.15 19.67 -3.44
C LYS A 137 14.73 19.46 -4.84
N ASP A 138 14.73 18.22 -5.30
CA ASP A 138 15.47 17.83 -6.52
C ASP A 138 14.56 17.59 -7.72
N ASN A 139 13.24 17.67 -7.53
CA ASN A 139 12.22 17.34 -8.53
C ASN A 139 12.37 15.93 -9.17
N HIS A 140 13.17 15.06 -8.55
CA HIS A 140 13.39 13.71 -9.00
C HIS A 140 12.18 12.84 -8.64
N PRO A 141 11.72 11.99 -9.57
CA PRO A 141 10.61 11.09 -9.32
C PRO A 141 11.02 10.04 -8.27
N ARG A 142 10.23 9.91 -7.20
CA ARG A 142 10.52 9.03 -6.06
C ARG A 142 9.72 7.74 -6.15
N THR A 143 8.41 7.87 -6.34
CA THR A 143 7.48 6.75 -6.38
C THR A 143 6.46 6.97 -7.49
N VAL A 144 6.07 5.89 -8.14
CA VAL A 144 5.16 5.87 -9.30
C VAL A 144 3.96 4.98 -9.00
N TRP A 145 2.78 5.43 -9.42
CA TRP A 145 1.51 4.71 -9.37
C TRP A 145 0.83 4.74 -10.73
N ALA A 146 -0.10 3.80 -10.96
CA ALA A 146 -1.01 3.88 -12.09
C ALA A 146 -1.91 5.11 -11.96
N ASP A 147 -2.13 5.80 -13.08
CA ASP A 147 -3.14 6.84 -13.22
C ASP A 147 -4.13 6.45 -14.31
N ASP A 148 -5.34 6.98 -14.21
CA ASP A 148 -6.34 6.87 -15.26
C ASP A 148 -6.57 8.22 -15.93
N PRO A 149 -6.18 8.37 -17.21
CA PRO A 149 -6.36 9.64 -17.92
C PRO A 149 -7.83 10.03 -18.09
N THR A 150 -8.77 9.08 -18.01
CA THR A 150 -10.21 9.37 -18.12
C THR A 150 -10.78 10.09 -16.90
N LEU A 151 -10.11 9.97 -15.75
CA LEU A 151 -10.47 10.64 -14.51
C LEU A 151 -9.77 12.00 -14.36
N HIS A 152 -8.88 12.35 -15.29
CA HIS A 152 -8.19 13.62 -15.25
C HIS A 152 -9.10 14.76 -15.70
N VAL A 153 -9.42 15.67 -14.78
CA VAL A 153 -10.15 16.91 -15.06
C VAL A 153 -9.20 18.09 -14.84
N PRO A 154 -8.78 18.80 -15.90
CA PRO A 154 -7.96 19.99 -15.74
C PRO A 154 -8.83 21.08 -15.08
N LEU A 155 -8.38 21.54 -13.91
CA LEU A 155 -9.03 22.60 -13.15
C LEU A 155 -8.06 23.79 -13.03
N ASP A 156 -8.56 24.99 -13.32
CA ASP A 156 -7.77 26.21 -13.20
C ASP A 156 -7.31 26.45 -11.77
N GLN A 157 -6.17 27.11 -11.61
CA GLN A 157 -5.59 27.37 -10.30
C GLN A 157 -6.52 28.22 -9.43
N GLU A 158 -7.26 29.17 -10.02
CA GLU A 158 -8.22 30.01 -9.29
C GLU A 158 -9.31 29.17 -8.61
N PHE A 159 -9.86 28.15 -9.28
CA PHE A 159 -10.85 27.27 -8.67
C PHE A 159 -10.26 26.41 -7.56
N LYS A 160 -9.00 25.95 -7.71
CA LYS A 160 -8.30 25.21 -6.65
C LYS A 160 -8.08 26.08 -5.41
N ASP A 161 -7.69 27.33 -5.61
CA ASP A 161 -7.45 28.28 -4.53
C ASP A 161 -8.76 28.60 -3.80
N ILE A 162 -9.83 28.90 -4.53
CA ILE A 162 -11.18 29.11 -3.96
C ILE A 162 -11.61 27.87 -3.17
N TRP A 163 -11.46 26.67 -3.73
CA TRP A 163 -11.82 25.43 -3.03
C TRP A 163 -11.04 25.25 -1.73
N SER A 164 -9.74 25.54 -1.74
CA SER A 164 -8.88 25.43 -0.56
C SER A 164 -9.18 26.45 0.54
N GLN A 165 -9.76 27.60 0.18
CA GLN A 165 -10.15 28.65 1.13
C GLN A 165 -11.45 28.34 1.87
N ILE A 166 -12.26 27.40 1.38
CA ILE A 166 -13.51 27.00 2.05
C ILE A 166 -13.15 26.30 3.36
N ALA A 167 -13.32 27.02 4.47
CA ALA A 167 -13.12 26.47 5.80
C ALA A 167 -14.13 25.34 6.05
N LEU A 168 -13.62 24.14 6.34
CA LEU A 168 -14.46 23.02 6.75
C LEU A 168 -15.07 23.32 8.13
N PRO A 169 -16.41 23.22 8.30
CA PRO A 169 -17.02 23.46 9.61
C PRO A 169 -16.61 22.37 10.61
N SER A 170 -16.74 22.67 11.90
CA SER A 170 -16.61 21.65 12.96
C SER A 170 -17.63 20.53 12.76
N GLU A 171 -17.33 19.31 13.23
CA GLU A 171 -18.24 18.15 13.15
C GLU A 171 -19.64 18.48 13.70
N GLU A 172 -19.75 19.23 14.80
CA GLU A 172 -21.04 19.59 15.39
C GLU A 172 -21.85 20.56 14.51
N ASP A 173 -21.17 21.52 13.87
CA ASP A 173 -21.78 22.50 12.99
C ASP A 173 -22.17 21.87 11.64
N THR A 174 -21.37 20.94 11.11
CA THR A 174 -21.75 20.17 9.91
C THR A 174 -23.01 19.35 10.16
N ILE A 175 -23.14 18.68 11.31
CA ILE A 175 -24.35 17.92 11.67
C ILE A 175 -25.56 18.85 11.81
N ARG A 176 -25.39 20.04 12.39
CA ARG A 176 -26.47 21.03 12.53
C ARG A 176 -26.94 21.53 11.17
N GLU A 177 -26.03 21.87 10.26
CA GLU A 177 -26.37 22.36 8.92
C GLU A 177 -26.91 21.25 7.99
N LEU A 178 -26.38 20.01 8.08
CA LEU A 178 -26.92 18.86 7.35
C LEU A 178 -28.37 18.56 7.77
N ARG A 179 -28.66 18.60 9.09
CA ARG A 179 -30.04 18.47 9.61
C ARG A 179 -30.93 19.61 9.13
N ARG A 180 -30.42 20.85 9.05
CA ARG A 180 -31.14 22.00 8.51
C ARG A 180 -31.48 21.83 7.02
N MET A 181 -30.58 21.20 6.26
CA MET A 181 -30.77 20.87 4.84
C MET A 181 -31.51 19.56 4.60
N ASN A 182 -32.14 18.95 5.63
CA ASN A 182 -32.86 17.68 5.55
C ASN A 182 -32.03 16.48 5.04
N HIS A 183 -30.70 16.55 5.15
CA HIS A 183 -29.81 15.42 4.87
C HIS A 183 -29.46 14.70 6.17
N LYS A 184 -29.57 13.36 6.17
CA LYS A 184 -29.09 12.54 7.30
C LYS A 184 -27.56 12.52 7.28
N SER A 185 -26.93 13.05 8.32
CA SER A 185 -25.47 12.99 8.48
C SER A 185 -25.05 11.57 8.83
N THR A 186 -24.08 11.00 8.11
CA THR A 186 -23.52 9.65 8.35
C THR A 186 -22.90 9.48 9.74
N GLY A 187 -22.56 10.56 10.43
CA GLY A 187 -22.03 10.57 11.80
C GLY A 187 -23.09 10.73 12.90
N GLU A 188 -24.39 10.71 12.58
CA GLU A 188 -25.42 10.75 13.62
C GLU A 188 -25.33 9.42 14.41
N PRO A 189 -24.99 9.44 15.72
CA PRO A 189 -25.07 8.21 16.50
C PRO A 189 -26.48 7.70 16.32
N ALA A 190 -26.63 6.43 15.91
CA ALA A 190 -27.92 5.80 15.72
C ALA A 190 -28.76 6.16 16.93
N ARG A 191 -29.69 7.11 16.77
CA ARG A 191 -30.65 7.40 17.81
C ARG A 191 -31.42 6.09 17.85
N THR A 192 -31.09 5.27 18.83
CA THR A 192 -32.00 4.22 19.23
C THR A 192 -33.28 4.99 19.45
N ASP A 193 -34.27 4.73 18.60
CA ASP A 193 -35.60 5.23 18.79
C ASP A 193 -36.05 4.62 20.11
N VAL A 194 -35.64 5.24 21.22
CA VAL A 194 -36.30 5.13 22.49
C VAL A 194 -37.58 5.91 22.25
N VAL A 195 -38.49 5.28 21.51
CA VAL A 195 -39.91 5.54 21.54
C VAL A 195 -40.20 5.71 23.01
N ALA A 196 -40.37 6.97 23.42
CA ALA A 196 -40.68 7.29 24.79
C ALA A 196 -41.98 6.53 25.06
N LYS A 197 -41.86 5.38 25.73
CA LYS A 197 -43.00 4.57 26.09
C LYS A 197 -43.98 5.54 26.74
N PRO A 198 -45.20 5.70 26.21
CA PRO A 198 -46.14 6.64 26.78
C PRO A 198 -46.22 6.29 28.25
N LYS A 199 -45.90 7.25 29.12
CA LYS A 199 -45.96 7.08 30.57
C LYS A 199 -47.34 6.51 30.85
N THR A 200 -47.41 5.21 31.13
CA THR A 200 -48.64 4.59 31.58
C THR A 200 -48.97 5.32 32.86
N LYS A 201 -49.98 6.19 32.81
CA LYS A 201 -50.52 6.81 34.01
C LYS A 201 -50.90 5.62 34.90
N LYS A 202 -50.08 5.33 35.91
CA LYS A 202 -50.43 4.36 36.94
C LYS A 202 -51.79 4.83 37.44
N LYS A 203 -52.86 4.08 37.13
CA LYS A 203 -54.19 4.31 37.69
C LYS A 203 -53.96 4.40 39.18
N ALA A 204 -54.20 5.58 39.77
CA ALA A 204 -54.16 5.72 41.21
C ALA A 204 -55.16 4.71 41.76
N THR A 205 -54.68 3.66 42.41
CA THR A 205 -55.52 2.74 43.18
C THR A 205 -56.29 3.63 44.15
N ARG A 206 -57.59 3.82 43.90
CA ARG A 206 -58.49 4.50 44.83
C ARG A 206 -58.38 3.74 46.14
N ARG A 207 -57.59 4.26 47.08
CA ARG A 207 -57.50 3.73 48.43
C ARG A 207 -58.91 3.79 49.01
N GLY A 208 -59.36 2.65 49.52
CA GLY A 208 -60.76 2.29 49.69
C GLY A 208 -61.64 3.38 50.30
N GLN A 209 -62.84 3.52 49.74
CA GLN A 209 -63.93 4.19 50.43
C GLN A 209 -64.13 3.52 51.78
N LYS A 210 -64.21 4.33 52.83
CA LYS A 210 -64.39 3.90 54.22
C LYS A 210 -65.78 3.27 54.34
N VAL A 211 -65.86 1.94 54.27
CA VAL A 211 -67.10 1.19 54.45
C VAL A 211 -67.43 1.21 55.94
N THR A 212 -68.45 1.99 56.32
CA THR A 212 -68.94 2.11 57.70
C THR A 212 -69.87 0.97 58.13
N ASN A 213 -70.26 0.08 57.21
CA ASN A 213 -71.10 -1.08 57.49
C ASN A 213 -70.33 -2.40 57.31
N THR A 214 -69.92 -3.01 58.41
CA THR A 214 -69.03 -4.19 58.48
C THR A 214 -69.59 -5.43 57.75
N HIS A 215 -70.91 -5.60 57.68
CA HIS A 215 -71.54 -6.77 57.04
C HIS A 215 -71.42 -6.77 55.50
N MET A 216 -71.12 -5.64 54.87
CA MET A 216 -71.05 -5.52 53.41
C MET A 216 -69.63 -5.72 52.84
N GLN A 217 -68.62 -5.92 53.68
CA GLN A 217 -67.22 -6.04 53.24
C GLN A 217 -66.95 -7.25 52.31
N GLY A 218 -67.73 -8.32 52.42
CA GLY A 218 -67.57 -9.51 51.60
C GLY A 218 -67.95 -9.31 50.12
N LEU A 219 -68.89 -8.39 49.84
CA LEU A 219 -69.42 -8.16 48.49
C LEU A 219 -68.51 -7.29 47.60
N PHE A 220 -67.71 -6.41 48.20
CA PHE A 220 -66.88 -5.45 47.45
C PHE A 220 -65.44 -5.95 47.19
N ARG A 221 -65.18 -7.23 47.44
CA ARG A 221 -63.86 -7.82 47.25
C ARG A 221 -63.73 -8.25 45.79
N ASP A 222 -62.91 -7.52 45.04
CA ASP A 222 -62.69 -7.75 43.62
C ASP A 222 -61.86 -9.03 43.41
N TYR A 223 -62.43 -10.01 42.70
CA TYR A 223 -61.78 -11.29 42.35
C TYR A 223 -61.49 -11.39 40.84
N SER A 224 -61.48 -10.26 40.12
CA SER A 224 -61.18 -10.20 38.69
C SER A 224 -59.83 -10.80 38.31
N ASP A 225 -58.86 -10.82 39.23
CA ASP A 225 -57.53 -11.42 39.05
C ASP A 225 -57.50 -12.97 39.17
N LYS A 226 -58.61 -13.62 39.52
CA LYS A 226 -58.70 -15.09 39.69
C LYS A 226 -59.48 -15.81 38.59
N ARG A 227 -59.63 -15.22 37.40
CA ARG A 227 -60.22 -15.94 36.27
C ARG A 227 -59.21 -16.97 35.74
N PRO A 228 -59.53 -18.29 35.73
CA PRO A 228 -58.66 -19.26 35.10
C PRO A 228 -58.62 -18.97 33.59
N GLN A 229 -57.41 -18.88 33.04
CA GLN A 229 -57.16 -18.83 31.60
C GLN A 229 -57.64 -20.15 31.00
N GLY A 230 -58.85 -20.14 30.43
CA GLY A 230 -59.38 -21.24 29.64
C GLY A 230 -58.67 -21.30 28.29
N ARG A 231 -58.35 -22.55 27.90
CA ARG A 231 -57.59 -23.01 26.73
C ARG A 231 -57.93 -22.35 25.41
#